data_AF-A0A4Q4T507-F1
#
_entry.id   AF-A0A4Q4T507-F1
#
_cell.length_a   1.000
_cell.length_b   1.000
_cell.length_c   1.000
_cell.angle_alpha   90.00
_cell.angle_beta   90.00
_cell.angle_gamma   90.00
#
_symmetry.space_group_name_H-M   'P 1'
#
loop_
_entity.id
_entity.type
_entity.pdbx_description
1 polymer ?
#
loop_
_entity_poly.entity_id
_entity_poly.type
_entity_poly.pdbx_seq_one_letter_code
_entity_poly.pdbx_strand_id
1 'polypeptide(L)'
;MKQSPEEAAAPQPPQVVTEESASTSSLVDVDTPSVRTVPSDYNEQDVQTDTQAARQELEDAAARAGAEADLAKKKSSRKARKADSVLTKWFGDLSDGATNALAVANIATVVGLGSYLGYKGFGLYERGRLDWKSVSIGFGIVGVVGMVEGVLGGYLYKGKKTQS
;
A
#
# COMPACT_ATOMS: atom_id res chain seq x y z
N MET A 1 24.30 48.40 -36.53
CA MET A 1 23.11 49.01 -37.17
C MET A 1 22.03 49.11 -36.11
N LYS A 2 21.40 50.27 -35.94
CA LYS A 2 20.34 50.50 -34.93
C LYS A 2 19.00 50.36 -35.64
N GLN A 3 18.19 49.40 -35.21
CA GLN A 3 16.85 49.15 -35.78
C GLN A 3 15.93 50.34 -35.47
N SER A 4 15.14 50.77 -36.46
CA SER A 4 14.18 51.87 -36.32
C SER A 4 13.05 51.45 -35.36
N PRO A 5 12.51 52.36 -34.53
CA PRO A 5 11.44 52.04 -33.57
C PRO A 5 10.15 51.52 -34.23
N GLU A 6 9.89 51.84 -35.50
CA GLU A 6 8.74 51.30 -36.24
C GLU A 6 8.93 49.83 -36.60
N GLU A 7 10.17 49.38 -36.75
CA GLU A 7 10.52 48.02 -37.16
C GLU A 7 10.60 47.05 -35.97
N ALA A 8 10.47 47.56 -34.74
CA ALA A 8 10.42 46.78 -33.50
C ALA A 8 9.00 46.57 -32.95
N ALA A 9 7.97 47.14 -33.61
CA ALA A 9 6.59 47.03 -33.17
C ALA A 9 5.91 45.75 -33.69
N ALA A 10 5.18 45.05 -32.82
CA ALA A 10 4.36 43.90 -33.21
C ALA A 10 3.15 44.36 -34.07
N PRO A 11 2.72 43.57 -35.07
CA PRO A 11 1.55 43.90 -35.88
C PRO A 11 0.28 43.99 -35.02
N GLN A 12 -0.57 44.98 -35.29
CA GLN A 12 -1.80 45.17 -34.52
C GLN A 12 -2.77 43.99 -34.74
N PRO A 13 -3.42 43.48 -33.67
CA PRO A 13 -4.34 42.37 -33.79
C PRO A 13 -5.61 42.78 -34.58
N PRO A 14 -6.22 41.85 -35.35
CA PRO A 14 -7.44 42.12 -36.09
C PRO A 14 -8.61 42.38 -35.14
N GLN A 15 -9.40 43.41 -35.43
CA GLN A 15 -10.59 43.79 -34.66
C GLN A 15 -11.81 43.02 -35.18
N VAL A 16 -12.62 42.46 -34.29
CA VAL A 16 -13.86 41.75 -34.62
C VAL A 16 -15.01 42.77 -34.63
N VAL A 17 -15.74 42.86 -35.74
CA VAL A 17 -16.90 43.76 -35.88
C VAL A 17 -18.08 43.16 -35.14
N THR A 18 -18.54 43.82 -34.08
CA THR A 18 -19.73 43.42 -33.31
C THR A 18 -20.98 44.03 -33.95
N GLU A 19 -21.63 43.30 -34.86
CA GLU A 19 -22.97 43.68 -35.33
C GLU A 19 -24.02 43.24 -34.29
N GLU A 20 -24.48 44.18 -33.47
CA GLU A 20 -25.49 43.98 -32.41
C GLU A 20 -26.93 43.86 -32.97
N SER A 21 -27.19 42.84 -33.79
CA SER A 21 -28.55 42.51 -34.24
C SER A 21 -28.77 41.01 -34.38
N ALA A 22 -28.70 40.30 -33.26
CA ALA A 22 -29.24 38.95 -33.13
C ALA A 22 -30.46 38.98 -32.19
N SER A 23 -31.63 38.82 -32.79
CA SER A 23 -32.97 38.94 -32.22
C SER A 23 -33.22 38.06 -30.99
N THR A 24 -33.54 38.68 -29.84
CA THR A 24 -33.97 38.00 -28.60
C THR A 24 -35.50 37.84 -28.49
N SER A 25 -36.24 38.04 -29.59
CA SER A 25 -37.69 38.25 -29.57
C SER A 25 -38.55 36.97 -29.66
N SER A 26 -38.01 35.78 -29.39
CA SER A 26 -38.84 34.54 -29.31
C SER A 26 -38.56 33.72 -28.05
N LEU A 27 -38.53 34.40 -26.90
CA LEU A 27 -38.61 33.75 -25.59
C LEU A 27 -40.08 33.28 -25.39
N VAL A 28 -40.41 32.12 -25.97
CA VAL A 28 -41.69 31.43 -25.70
C VAL A 28 -41.67 31.03 -24.23
N ASP A 29 -42.67 31.49 -23.46
CA ASP A 29 -42.84 31.14 -22.06
C ASP A 29 -43.06 29.63 -21.96
N VAL A 30 -42.05 28.91 -21.45
CA VAL A 30 -42.09 27.47 -21.29
C VAL A 30 -42.78 27.21 -19.95
N ASP A 31 -44.11 27.09 -19.98
CA ASP A 31 -44.88 26.51 -18.88
C ASP A 31 -44.33 25.10 -18.59
N THR A 32 -43.34 25.01 -17.71
CA THR A 32 -42.74 23.75 -17.26
C THR A 32 -43.20 23.47 -15.84
N PRO A 33 -44.27 22.69 -15.64
CA PRO A 33 -44.44 22.01 -14.38
C PRO A 33 -43.45 20.83 -14.32
N SER A 34 -43.06 20.53 -13.09
CA SER A 34 -42.29 19.36 -12.66
C SER A 34 -40.78 19.52 -12.62
N VAL A 35 -40.30 19.73 -11.39
CA VAL A 35 -39.02 19.19 -10.93
C VAL A 35 -38.98 17.73 -11.40
N ARG A 36 -38.07 17.40 -12.33
CA ARG A 36 -37.77 16.00 -12.64
C ARG A 36 -37.12 15.37 -11.41
N THR A 37 -37.91 14.68 -10.60
CA THR A 37 -37.39 13.90 -9.48
C THR A 37 -36.71 12.66 -10.01
N VAL A 38 -35.46 12.46 -9.62
CA VAL A 38 -34.76 11.20 -9.87
C VAL A 38 -35.50 10.10 -9.11
N PRO A 39 -35.88 8.98 -9.77
CA PRO A 39 -36.53 7.86 -9.08
C PRO A 39 -35.66 7.34 -7.92
N SER A 40 -36.28 6.89 -6.83
CA SER A 40 -35.56 6.34 -5.67
C SER A 40 -34.65 5.16 -6.02
N ASP A 41 -35.03 4.44 -7.06
CA ASP A 41 -34.38 3.19 -7.50
C ASP A 41 -33.28 3.47 -8.53
N TYR A 42 -32.83 4.72 -8.64
CA TYR A 42 -31.77 5.14 -9.57
C TYR A 42 -30.46 4.38 -9.40
N ASN A 43 -30.13 3.92 -8.19
CA ASN A 43 -28.95 3.09 -7.94
C ASN A 43 -29.07 1.66 -8.51
N GLU A 44 -30.29 1.20 -8.79
CA GLU A 44 -30.58 -0.16 -9.29
C GLU A 44 -30.86 -0.18 -10.80
N GLN A 45 -30.93 0.99 -11.45
CA GLN A 45 -31.20 1.09 -12.88
C GLN A 45 -29.99 0.70 -13.72
N ASP A 46 -30.26 0.00 -14.83
CA ASP A 46 -29.23 -0.41 -15.78
C ASP A 46 -28.50 0.80 -16.38
N VAL A 47 -27.18 0.66 -16.52
CA VAL A 47 -26.32 1.68 -17.07
C VAL A 47 -26.59 1.86 -18.56
N GLN A 48 -27.21 2.98 -18.93
CA GLN A 48 -27.63 3.24 -20.31
C GLN A 48 -26.52 3.80 -21.20
N THR A 49 -25.41 4.28 -20.62
CA THR A 49 -24.32 4.88 -21.41
C THR A 49 -22.95 4.36 -21.00
N ASP A 50 -22.07 4.19 -21.98
CA ASP A 50 -20.71 3.66 -21.77
C ASP A 50 -19.89 4.49 -20.75
N THR A 51 -20.15 5.80 -20.68
CA THR A 51 -19.47 6.71 -19.74
C THR A 51 -19.90 6.49 -18.29
N GLN A 52 -21.13 6.04 -18.06
CA GLN A 52 -21.62 5.69 -16.73
C GLN A 52 -21.06 4.33 -16.30
N ALA A 53 -20.88 3.39 -17.23
CA ALA A 53 -20.31 2.08 -16.95
C ALA A 53 -18.85 2.21 -16.50
N ALA A 54 -18.09 3.07 -17.19
CA ALA A 54 -16.72 3.38 -16.82
C ALA A 54 -16.61 4.01 -15.42
N ARG A 55 -17.58 4.83 -14.99
CA ARG A 55 -17.58 5.38 -13.62
C ARG A 55 -17.87 4.31 -12.57
N GLN A 56 -18.86 3.46 -12.81
CA GLN A 56 -19.21 2.39 -11.88
C GLN A 56 -18.06 1.39 -11.71
N GLU A 57 -17.36 1.02 -12.79
CA GLU A 57 -16.20 0.14 -12.71
C GLU A 57 -15.06 0.76 -11.87
N LEU A 58 -14.82 2.06 -12.00
CA LEU A 58 -13.82 2.77 -11.20
C LEU A 58 -14.21 2.84 -9.71
N GLU A 59 -15.49 3.07 -9.41
CA GLU A 59 -16.02 3.11 -8.04
C GLU A 59 -15.96 1.72 -7.38
N ASP A 60 -16.35 0.67 -8.11
CA ASP A 60 -16.25 -0.72 -7.65
C ASP A 60 -14.80 -1.15 -7.44
N ALA A 61 -13.89 -0.77 -8.34
CA ALA A 61 -12.46 -1.02 -8.19
C ALA A 61 -11.90 -0.32 -6.94
N ALA A 62 -12.29 0.93 -6.70
CA ALA A 62 -11.90 1.68 -5.51
C ALA A 62 -12.46 1.05 -4.22
N ALA A 63 -13.73 0.61 -4.23
CA ALA A 63 -14.37 -0.06 -3.10
C ALA A 63 -13.68 -1.40 -2.77
N ARG A 64 -13.35 -2.20 -3.79
CA ARG A 64 -12.60 -3.46 -3.63
C ARG A 64 -11.20 -3.21 -3.08
N ALA A 65 -10.49 -2.21 -3.61
CA ALA A 65 -9.17 -1.84 -3.12
C ALA A 65 -9.18 -1.39 -1.65
N GLY A 66 -10.20 -0.61 -1.24
CA GLY A 66 -10.40 -0.20 0.15
C GLY A 66 -10.66 -1.39 1.08
N ALA A 67 -11.54 -2.31 0.67
CA ALA A 67 -11.83 -3.52 1.44
C ALA A 67 -10.59 -4.44 1.58
N GLU A 68 -9.81 -4.60 0.51
CA GLU A 68 -8.56 -5.38 0.54
C GLU A 68 -7.51 -4.75 1.46
N ALA A 69 -7.38 -3.43 1.45
CA ALA A 69 -6.47 -2.70 2.33
C ALA A 69 -6.84 -2.89 3.81
N ASP A 70 -8.13 -2.82 4.14
CA ASP A 70 -8.62 -3.05 5.51
C ASP A 70 -8.40 -4.50 5.96
N LEU A 71 -8.62 -5.46 5.07
CA LEU A 71 -8.33 -6.87 5.35
C LEU A 71 -6.82 -7.10 5.53
N ALA A 72 -5.98 -6.46 4.73
CA ALA A 72 -4.53 -6.51 4.87
C ALA A 72 -4.09 -5.92 6.20
N LYS A 73 -4.65 -4.78 6.63
CA LYS A 73 -4.39 -4.14 7.93
C LYS A 73 -4.83 -5.01 9.10
N LYS A 74 -5.99 -5.68 8.99
CA LYS A 74 -6.46 -6.65 10.00
C LYS A 74 -5.59 -7.92 10.04
N LYS A 75 -5.06 -8.37 8.90
CA LYS A 75 -4.13 -9.51 8.85
C LYS A 75 -2.77 -9.14 9.44
N SER A 76 -2.23 -7.96 9.11
CA SER A 76 -0.94 -7.48 9.62
C SER A 76 -0.99 -7.27 11.14
N SER A 77 -2.04 -6.61 11.65
CA SER A 77 -2.22 -6.40 13.11
C SER A 77 -2.36 -7.73 13.88
N ARG A 78 -3.10 -8.70 13.35
CA ARG A 78 -3.18 -10.05 13.95
C ARG A 78 -1.82 -10.76 13.93
N LYS A 79 -1.07 -10.66 12.84
CA LYS A 79 0.27 -11.24 12.72
C LYS A 79 1.25 -10.59 13.69
N ALA A 80 1.19 -9.27 13.85
CA ALA A 80 1.99 -8.53 14.82
C ALA A 80 1.71 -8.99 16.26
N ARG A 81 0.42 -9.06 16.65
CA ARG A 81 0.05 -9.58 17.99
C ARG A 81 0.48 -11.03 18.21
N LYS A 82 0.41 -11.86 17.18
CA LYS A 82 0.88 -13.25 17.25
C LYS A 82 2.40 -13.32 17.43
N ALA A 83 3.15 -12.51 16.69
CA ALA A 83 4.60 -12.43 16.84
C ALA A 83 5.00 -11.95 18.23
N ASP A 84 4.33 -10.91 18.74
CA ASP A 84 4.55 -10.39 20.08
C ASP A 84 4.29 -11.45 21.16
N SER A 85 3.15 -12.15 21.09
CA SER A 85 2.85 -13.25 22.01
C SER A 85 3.88 -14.38 21.96
N VAL A 86 4.38 -14.74 20.77
CA VAL A 86 5.46 -15.74 20.63
C VAL A 86 6.74 -15.24 21.27
N LEU A 87 7.09 -13.97 21.07
CA LEU A 87 8.29 -13.36 21.63
C LEU A 87 8.19 -13.30 23.16
N THR A 88 7.06 -12.83 23.72
CA THR A 88 6.81 -12.83 25.16
C THR A 88 6.93 -14.22 25.75
N LYS A 89 6.36 -15.23 25.08
CA LYS A 89 6.45 -16.62 25.54
C LYS A 89 7.89 -17.13 25.50
N TRP A 90 8.63 -16.84 24.43
CA TRP A 90 10.03 -17.22 24.32
C TRP A 90 10.88 -16.60 25.43
N PHE A 91 10.72 -15.30 25.68
CA PHE A 91 11.43 -14.62 26.77
C PHE A 91 11.02 -15.14 28.16
N GLY A 92 9.75 -15.49 28.38
CA GLY A 92 9.29 -16.11 29.64
C GLY A 92 9.88 -17.50 29.84
N ASP A 93 9.79 -18.37 28.84
CA ASP A 93 10.38 -19.72 28.87
C ASP A 93 11.93 -19.63 29.07
N LEU A 94 12.55 -18.59 28.51
CA LEU A 94 13.96 -18.30 28.68
C LEU A 94 14.29 -17.81 30.08
N SER A 95 13.52 -16.90 30.69
CA SER A 95 13.78 -16.42 32.05
C SER A 95 13.65 -17.53 33.09
N ASP A 96 12.70 -18.45 32.88
CA ASP A 96 12.50 -19.60 33.77
C ASP A 96 13.60 -20.67 33.58
N GLY A 97 14.18 -20.79 32.37
CA GLY A 97 15.25 -21.74 32.02
C GLY A 97 16.68 -21.17 31.97
N ALA A 98 16.87 -19.86 32.11
CA ALA A 98 18.14 -19.13 31.94
C ALA A 98 19.20 -19.45 33.01
N THR A 99 18.87 -20.31 33.96
CA THR A 99 19.84 -20.91 34.89
C THR A 99 20.80 -21.87 34.20
N ASN A 100 20.56 -22.28 32.94
CA ASN A 100 21.44 -23.16 32.16
C ASN A 100 22.43 -22.37 31.27
N ALA A 101 23.73 -22.56 31.48
CA ALA A 101 24.82 -21.90 30.74
C ALA A 101 24.72 -22.05 29.21
N LEU A 102 24.19 -23.18 28.72
CA LEU A 102 23.99 -23.41 27.29
C LEU A 102 22.92 -22.49 26.69
N ALA A 103 21.88 -22.15 27.47
CA ALA A 103 20.84 -21.21 27.03
C ALA A 103 21.45 -19.80 26.88
N VAL A 104 22.23 -19.35 27.87
CA VAL A 104 22.92 -18.05 27.83
C VAL A 104 23.87 -17.95 26.63
N ALA A 105 24.65 -19.00 26.36
CA ALA A 105 25.56 -19.02 25.21
C ALA A 105 24.83 -18.92 23.85
N ASN A 106 23.71 -19.62 23.69
CA ASN A 106 22.90 -19.53 22.46
C ASN A 106 22.30 -18.14 22.27
N ILE A 107 21.77 -17.52 23.34
CA ILE A 107 21.26 -16.14 23.28
C ILE A 107 22.38 -15.18 22.86
N ALA A 108 23.54 -15.25 23.53
CA ALA A 108 24.68 -14.39 23.24
C ALA A 108 25.13 -14.54 21.78
N THR A 109 25.10 -15.76 21.26
CA THR A 109 25.43 -16.05 19.86
C THR A 109 24.43 -15.40 18.90
N VAL A 110 23.13 -15.55 19.15
CA VAL A 110 22.06 -14.96 18.30
C VAL A 110 22.13 -13.43 18.34
N VAL A 111 22.22 -12.84 19.52
CA VAL A 111 22.32 -11.38 19.70
C VAL A 111 23.59 -10.83 19.07
N GLY A 112 24.73 -11.48 19.27
CA GLY A 112 26.02 -11.08 18.70
C GLY A 112 26.02 -11.13 17.18
N LEU A 113 25.56 -12.25 16.61
CA LEU A 113 25.51 -12.43 15.16
C LEU A 113 24.51 -11.45 14.53
N GLY A 114 23.32 -11.31 15.12
CA GLY A 114 22.30 -10.36 14.66
C GLY A 114 22.79 -8.91 14.70
N SER A 115 23.44 -8.50 15.78
CA SER A 115 24.01 -7.14 15.90
C SER A 115 25.10 -6.88 14.88
N TYR A 116 25.99 -7.86 14.64
CA TYR A 116 27.06 -7.74 13.64
C TYR A 116 26.51 -7.60 12.22
N LEU A 117 25.54 -8.45 11.84
CA LEU A 117 24.90 -8.37 10.53
C LEU A 117 24.11 -7.07 10.37
N GLY A 118 23.41 -6.62 11.42
CA GLY A 118 22.69 -5.36 11.44
C GLY A 118 23.60 -4.15 11.21
N TYR A 119 24.72 -4.07 11.94
CA TYR A 119 25.71 -3.01 11.76
C TYR A 119 26.30 -2.99 10.33
N LYS A 120 26.65 -4.16 9.78
CA LYS A 120 27.12 -4.28 8.39
C LYS A 120 26.06 -3.84 7.38
N GLY A 121 24.81 -4.28 7.57
CA GLY A 121 23.69 -3.93 6.70
C GLY A 121 23.41 -2.43 6.70
N PHE A 122 23.44 -1.80 7.88
CA PHE A 122 23.29 -0.36 8.03
C PHE A 122 24.39 0.41 7.31
N GLY A 123 25.65 0.01 7.47
CA GLY A 123 26.76 0.63 6.72
C GLY A 123 26.69 0.43 5.20
N LEU A 124 26.12 -0.68 4.72
CA LEU A 124 25.82 -0.89 3.29
C LEU A 124 24.71 0.06 2.81
N TYR A 125 23.69 0.28 3.63
CA TYR A 125 22.59 1.20 3.36
C TYR A 125 23.04 2.67 3.28
N GLU A 126 23.79 3.16 4.27
CA GLU A 126 24.31 4.54 4.28
C GLU A 126 25.18 4.84 3.07
N ARG A 127 25.87 3.83 2.55
CA ARG A 127 26.73 3.93 1.37
C ARG A 127 25.99 3.77 0.04
N GLY A 128 24.67 3.57 0.05
CA GLY A 128 23.87 3.28 -1.14
C GLY A 128 24.24 1.97 -1.84
N ARG A 129 24.90 1.04 -1.13
CA ARG A 129 25.39 -0.25 -1.64
C ARG A 129 24.53 -1.45 -1.20
N LEU A 130 23.37 -1.19 -0.61
CA LEU A 130 22.41 -2.22 -0.26
C LEU A 130 21.69 -2.71 -1.52
N ASP A 131 22.25 -3.73 -2.17
CA ASP A 131 21.66 -4.35 -3.35
C ASP A 131 20.61 -5.41 -2.98
N TRP A 132 19.68 -5.68 -3.90
CA TRP A 132 18.67 -6.74 -3.76
C TRP A 132 19.32 -8.11 -3.53
N LYS A 133 20.52 -8.34 -4.10
CA LYS A 133 21.32 -9.54 -3.81
C LYS A 133 21.63 -9.67 -2.32
N SER A 134 22.07 -8.59 -1.66
CA SER A 134 22.37 -8.60 -0.23
C SER A 134 21.11 -8.84 0.61
N VAL A 135 19.98 -8.25 0.21
CA VAL A 135 18.68 -8.48 0.85
C VAL A 135 18.25 -9.95 0.72
N SER A 136 18.41 -10.54 -0.47
CA SER A 136 18.06 -11.95 -0.73
C SER A 136 18.91 -12.94 0.09
N ILE A 137 20.19 -12.64 0.29
CA ILE A 137 21.07 -13.43 1.17
C ILE A 137 20.57 -13.37 2.62
N GLY A 138 20.19 -12.17 3.09
CA GLY A 138 19.58 -12.01 4.42
C GLY A 138 18.29 -12.82 4.59
N PHE A 139 17.40 -12.77 3.59
CA PHE A 139 16.19 -13.61 3.56
C PHE A 139 16.50 -15.11 3.54
N GLY A 140 17.55 -15.53 2.85
CA GLY A 140 18.01 -16.92 2.82
C GLY A 140 18.44 -17.43 4.20
N ILE A 141 19.22 -16.64 4.94
CA ILE A 141 19.64 -16.99 6.30
C ILE A 141 18.43 -17.16 7.23
N VAL A 142 17.50 -16.20 7.22
CA VAL A 142 16.28 -16.27 8.03
C VAL A 142 15.41 -17.47 7.62
N GLY A 143 15.30 -17.75 6.33
CA GLY A 143 14.56 -18.90 5.80
C GLY A 143 15.11 -20.24 6.30
N VAL A 144 16.44 -20.41 6.28
CA VAL A 144 17.11 -21.63 6.78
C VAL A 144 16.84 -21.81 8.29
N VAL A 145 17.00 -20.75 9.08
CA VAL A 145 16.73 -20.81 10.54
C VAL A 145 15.25 -21.16 10.81
N GLY A 146 14.31 -20.58 10.06
CA GLY A 146 12.88 -20.89 10.20
C GLY A 146 12.52 -22.34 9.84
N MET A 147 13.24 -22.96 8.88
CA MET A 147 13.05 -24.38 8.55
C MET A 147 13.52 -25.31 9.66
N VAL A 148 14.56 -24.94 10.41
CA VAL A 148 15.07 -25.75 11.53
C VAL A 148 14.04 -25.89 12.64
N GLU A 149 13.32 -24.81 13.00
CA GLU A 149 12.19 -24.89 13.95
C GLU A 149 11.03 -25.74 13.41
N GLY A 150 10.72 -25.64 12.11
CA GLY A 150 9.64 -26.42 11.48
C GLY A 150 9.90 -27.93 11.46
N VAL A 151 11.14 -28.34 11.18
CA VAL A 151 11.54 -29.76 11.13
C VAL A 151 11.71 -30.33 12.54
N LEU A 152 12.38 -29.62 13.44
CA LEU A 152 12.58 -30.08 14.83
C LEU A 152 11.28 -30.07 15.63
N GLY A 153 10.42 -29.05 15.47
CA GLY A 153 9.12 -28.98 16.12
C GLY A 153 8.16 -30.09 15.65
N GLY A 154 8.20 -30.43 14.35
CA GLY A 154 7.45 -31.57 13.81
C GLY A 154 7.91 -32.92 14.37
N TYR A 155 9.22 -33.11 14.55
CA TYR A 155 9.79 -34.35 15.09
C TYR A 155 9.53 -34.50 16.59
N LEU A 156 9.68 -33.42 17.37
CA LEU A 156 9.40 -33.42 18.82
C LEU A 156 7.91 -33.67 19.13
N TYR A 157 7.01 -33.08 18.34
CA TYR A 157 5.56 -33.23 18.54
C TYR A 157 5.05 -34.63 18.15
N LYS A 158 5.71 -35.30 17.20
CA LYS A 158 5.39 -36.69 16.83
C LYS A 158 5.83 -37.69 17.90
N GLY A 159 6.92 -37.41 18.62
CA GLY A 159 7.37 -38.22 19.76
C GLY A 159 6.41 -38.19 20.97
N LYS A 160 5.81 -37.04 21.29
CA LYS A 160 4.87 -36.93 22.44
C LYS A 160 3.52 -37.64 22.22
N LYS A 161 3.10 -37.87 20.97
CA LYS A 161 1.83 -38.56 20.67
C LYS A 161 1.91 -40.09 20.75
N THR A 162 3.10 -40.66 20.75
CA THR A 162 3.33 -42.12 20.86
C THR A 162 3.47 -42.61 22.30
N GLN A 163 3.47 -41.69 23.28
CA GLN A 163 3.64 -41.99 24.71
C GLN A 163 2.37 -41.66 25.53
N SER A 164 1.21 -41.46 24.89
CA SER A 164 -0.09 -41.29 25.55
C SER A 164 -1.04 -42.43 25.19
#